data_AF-A0A252BEC3-F1
#
_entry.id   AF-A0A252BEC3-F1
#
_cell.length_a   1.000
_cell.length_b   1.000
_cell.length_c   1.000
_cell.angle_alpha   90.00
_cell.angle_beta   90.00
_cell.angle_gamma   90.00
#
_symmetry.space_group_name_H-M   'P 1'
#
loop_
_entity.id
_entity.type
_entity.pdbx_description
1 polymer ?
#
loop_
_entity_poly.entity_id
_entity_poly.type
_entity_poly.pdbx_seq_one_letter_code
_entity_poly.pdbx_strand_id
1 'polypeptide(L)'
;MRSTNRHNVFPALAATALAGILASSETLTAAPAAKSEGYSPIIQAKNDYFSAKAQADILGDHPAATPGHPNHAENEHQTDLALTKMWGAVSVLAATPAKTFDEIKAKADVAQFEFVDYCKDFVMEGSSSEVRLAISIVKDLARLNRTNAFA
;
A
#
# COMPACT_ATOMS: atom_id res chain seq x y z
N MET A 1 51.31 -4.45 11.03
CA MET A 1 50.09 -3.63 11.20
C MET A 1 48.91 -4.42 10.67
N ARG A 2 47.83 -4.55 11.45
CA ARG A 2 46.58 -5.23 11.07
C ARG A 2 45.79 -4.37 10.09
N SER A 3 45.23 -5.00 9.06
CA SER A 3 43.87 -4.71 8.59
C SER A 3 43.26 -5.98 8.01
N THR A 4 42.24 -6.46 8.70
CA THR A 4 41.30 -7.52 8.31
C THR A 4 40.10 -6.86 7.62
N ASN A 5 39.66 -7.33 6.46
CA ASN A 5 38.28 -7.86 6.31
C ASN A 5 37.94 -8.36 4.90
N ARG A 6 37.53 -9.64 4.88
CA ARG A 6 36.34 -10.21 4.21
C ARG A 6 36.04 -9.76 2.79
N HIS A 7 36.71 -10.39 1.84
CA HIS A 7 36.08 -10.82 0.59
C HIS A 7 36.23 -12.34 0.50
N ASN A 8 35.16 -13.02 0.08
CA ASN A 8 34.94 -14.47 0.00
C ASN A 8 34.24 -15.09 1.22
N VAL A 9 32.90 -15.06 1.23
CA VAL A 9 32.05 -16.27 1.37
C VAL A 9 30.66 -15.95 0.78
N PHE A 10 30.45 -16.19 -0.51
CA PHE A 10 29.11 -16.43 -1.05
C PHE A 10 29.04 -17.93 -1.37
N PRO A 11 28.34 -18.76 -0.58
CA PRO A 11 28.02 -20.10 -1.03
C PRO A 11 26.80 -20.01 -1.92
N ALA A 12 26.96 -20.54 -3.13
CA ALA A 12 25.87 -20.95 -4.00
C ALA A 12 24.86 -21.82 -3.21
N LEU A 13 23.69 -21.25 -2.96
CA LEU A 13 22.46 -21.95 -2.57
C LEU A 13 21.34 -21.58 -3.54
N ALA A 14 21.70 -21.47 -4.82
CA ALA A 14 20.78 -21.67 -5.92
C ALA A 14 20.89 -23.16 -6.30
N ALA A 15 19.73 -23.84 -6.38
CA ALA A 15 19.49 -25.12 -7.07
C ALA A 15 19.05 -26.38 -6.28
N THR A 16 18.54 -26.30 -5.04
CA THR A 16 17.91 -27.49 -4.40
C THR A 16 16.69 -27.19 -3.50
N ALA A 17 15.62 -26.61 -4.07
CA ALA A 17 14.29 -26.64 -3.43
C ALA A 17 13.12 -26.77 -4.42
N LEU A 18 13.38 -27.25 -5.65
CA LEU A 18 12.36 -27.46 -6.70
C LEU A 18 12.37 -28.91 -7.23
N ALA A 19 12.65 -29.89 -6.37
CA ALA A 19 12.71 -31.30 -6.76
C ALA A 19 12.22 -32.26 -5.66
N GLY A 20 11.16 -31.90 -4.93
CA GLY A 20 10.75 -32.70 -3.78
C GLY A 20 9.32 -32.53 -3.30
N ILE A 21 8.30 -32.40 -4.17
CA ILE A 21 6.91 -32.72 -3.79
C ILE A 21 6.16 -33.31 -5.00
N LEU A 22 6.61 -34.48 -5.47
CA LEU A 22 5.82 -35.37 -6.31
C LEU A 22 6.10 -36.80 -5.84
N ALA A 23 5.52 -37.19 -4.70
CA ALA A 23 5.14 -38.57 -4.36
C ALA A 23 4.74 -38.69 -2.88
N SER A 24 3.44 -38.60 -2.59
CA SER A 24 2.75 -39.51 -1.65
C SER A 24 1.24 -39.28 -1.76
N SER A 25 0.56 -40.24 -2.38
CA SER A 25 -0.89 -40.32 -2.49
C SER A 25 -1.49 -41.00 -1.24
N GLU A 26 -2.70 -40.55 -0.85
CA GLU A 26 -3.72 -41.23 -0.02
C GLU A 26 -3.42 -41.40 1.49
N THR A 27 -4.32 -41.19 2.47
CA THR A 27 -5.73 -40.75 2.57
C THR A 27 -6.01 -40.41 4.05
N LEU A 28 -7.13 -39.71 4.30
CA LEU A 28 -7.92 -39.62 5.56
C LEU A 28 -7.85 -38.31 6.40
N THR A 29 -8.92 -37.54 6.20
CA THR A 29 -9.88 -37.05 7.22
C THR A 29 -9.69 -35.68 7.89
N ALA A 30 -10.80 -34.93 7.78
CA ALA A 30 -11.28 -33.81 8.61
C ALA A 30 -10.95 -32.37 8.17
N ALA A 31 -11.81 -31.88 7.26
CA ALA A 31 -12.55 -30.61 7.36
C ALA A 31 -11.79 -29.27 7.17
N PRO A 32 -12.50 -28.23 6.68
CA PRO A 32 -11.94 -27.22 5.81
C PRO A 32 -11.37 -26.06 6.62
N ALA A 33 -10.10 -25.73 6.40
CA ALA A 33 -9.69 -24.34 6.51
C ALA A 33 -9.79 -23.76 5.11
N ALA A 34 -11.00 -23.36 4.72
CA ALA A 34 -11.12 -22.25 3.78
C ALA A 34 -10.20 -21.16 4.34
N LYS A 35 -9.06 -20.90 3.68
CA LYS A 35 -8.32 -19.66 3.93
C LYS A 35 -9.38 -18.60 3.79
N SER A 36 -9.70 -17.89 4.87
CA SER A 36 -10.35 -16.62 4.70
C SER A 36 -9.41 -15.87 3.77
N GLU A 37 -9.84 -15.64 2.53
CA GLU A 37 -9.31 -14.52 1.76
C GLU A 37 -9.69 -13.30 2.59
N GLY A 38 -8.88 -13.06 3.61
CA GLY A 38 -9.08 -12.03 4.59
C GLY A 38 -8.93 -10.74 3.84
N TYR A 39 -10.06 -10.14 3.50
CA TYR A 39 -10.15 -8.79 2.96
C TYR A 39 -9.35 -7.90 3.92
N SER A 40 -8.11 -7.57 3.54
CA SER A 40 -7.33 -6.61 4.29
C SER A 40 -7.94 -5.24 4.03
N PRO A 41 -8.45 -4.53 5.05
CA PRO A 41 -9.02 -3.20 4.86
C PRO A 41 -7.97 -2.22 4.31
N ILE A 42 -6.68 -2.47 4.54
CA ILE A 42 -5.57 -1.67 4.00
C ILE A 42 -5.42 -1.93 2.49
N ILE A 43 -5.45 -3.20 2.06
CA ILE A 43 -5.37 -3.52 0.63
C ILE A 43 -6.59 -2.99 -0.12
N GLN A 44 -7.78 -3.10 0.47
CA GLN A 44 -8.99 -2.52 -0.10
C GLN A 44 -8.87 -0.99 -0.20
N ALA A 45 -8.49 -0.29 0.87
CA ALA A 45 -8.32 1.16 0.85
C ALA A 45 -7.27 1.61 -0.19
N LYS A 46 -6.18 0.87 -0.36
CA LYS A 46 -5.21 1.13 -1.45
C LYS A 46 -5.87 1.06 -2.83
N ASN A 47 -6.67 0.02 -3.08
CA ASN A 47 -7.34 -0.15 -4.37
C ASN A 47 -8.39 0.93 -4.60
N ASP A 48 -9.15 1.29 -3.56
CA ASP A 48 -10.15 2.36 -3.60
C ASP A 48 -9.49 3.71 -3.90
N TYR A 49 -8.32 3.99 -3.30
CA TYR A 49 -7.52 5.17 -3.59
C TYR A 49 -7.14 5.25 -5.07
N PHE A 50 -6.52 4.20 -5.64
CA PHE A 50 -6.07 4.24 -7.04
C PHE A 50 -7.24 4.27 -8.03
N SER A 51 -8.36 3.61 -7.70
CA SER A 51 -9.59 3.69 -8.48
C SER A 51 -10.16 5.11 -8.50
N ALA A 52 -10.25 5.75 -7.33
CA ALA A 52 -10.74 7.11 -7.20
C ALA A 52 -9.80 8.13 -7.88
N LYS A 53 -8.48 7.94 -7.76
CA LYS A 53 -7.50 8.79 -8.45
C LYS A 53 -7.66 8.69 -9.97
N ALA A 54 -7.76 7.47 -10.51
CA ALA A 54 -7.97 7.28 -11.95
C ALA A 54 -9.27 7.94 -12.42
N GLN A 55 -10.35 7.88 -11.62
CA GLN A 55 -11.59 8.57 -11.93
C GLN A 55 -11.42 10.09 -11.93
N ALA A 56 -10.72 10.66 -10.95
CA ALA A 56 -10.43 12.09 -10.88
C ALA A 56 -9.57 12.56 -12.08
N ASP A 57 -8.55 11.79 -12.45
CA ASP A 57 -7.70 12.08 -13.61
C ASP A 57 -8.54 12.10 -14.91
N ILE A 58 -9.42 11.11 -15.12
CA ILE A 58 -10.33 11.05 -16.28
C ILE A 58 -11.28 12.25 -16.32
N LEU A 59 -11.82 12.67 -15.18
CA LEU A 59 -12.73 13.81 -15.09
C LEU A 59 -12.02 15.15 -15.31
N GLY A 60 -10.75 15.25 -14.90
CA GLY A 60 -9.91 16.42 -15.14
C GLY A 60 -9.56 16.61 -16.61
N ASP A 61 -9.38 15.52 -17.35
CA ASP A 61 -9.10 15.55 -18.80
C ASP A 61 -10.36 15.68 -19.67
N HIS A 62 -11.55 15.61 -19.08
CA HIS A 62 -12.81 15.67 -19.82
C HIS A 62 -13.10 17.11 -20.31
N PRO A 63 -13.67 17.32 -21.51
CA PRO A 63 -14.01 18.67 -21.99
C PRO A 63 -14.92 19.47 -21.05
N ALA A 64 -15.75 18.77 -20.27
CA ALA A 64 -16.61 19.37 -19.25
C ALA A 64 -15.85 19.92 -18.02
N ALA A 65 -14.55 19.65 -17.88
CA ALA A 65 -13.72 20.27 -16.84
C ALA A 65 -13.54 21.79 -17.06
N THR A 66 -13.79 22.29 -18.28
CA THR A 66 -13.62 23.72 -18.57
C THR A 66 -14.83 24.54 -18.14
N PRO A 67 -14.63 25.63 -17.37
CA PRO A 67 -15.69 26.57 -17.05
C PRO A 67 -16.38 27.10 -18.31
N GLY A 68 -17.71 26.99 -18.37
CA GLY A 68 -18.54 27.38 -19.52
C GLY A 68 -19.06 26.22 -20.37
N HIS A 69 -18.59 24.99 -20.15
CA HIS A 69 -19.23 23.81 -20.73
C HIS A 69 -20.60 23.55 -20.07
N PRO A 70 -21.65 23.15 -20.83
CA PRO A 70 -23.00 22.92 -20.27
C PRO A 70 -23.04 21.93 -19.08
N ASN A 71 -22.15 20.93 -19.10
CA ASN A 71 -22.05 19.91 -18.07
C ASN A 71 -20.95 20.20 -17.02
N HIS A 72 -20.43 21.43 -16.95
CA HIS A 72 -19.30 21.74 -16.08
C HIS A 72 -19.60 21.48 -14.60
N ALA A 73 -20.75 21.94 -14.11
CA ALA A 73 -21.15 21.75 -12.72
C ALA A 73 -21.30 20.26 -12.33
N GLU A 74 -21.79 19.42 -13.24
CA GLU A 74 -21.86 17.97 -13.00
C GLU A 74 -20.46 17.36 -12.96
N ASN A 75 -19.57 17.74 -13.88
CA ASN A 75 -18.19 17.26 -13.90
C ASN A 75 -17.43 17.66 -12.64
N GLU A 76 -17.59 18.91 -12.18
CA GLU A 76 -17.03 19.42 -10.94
C GLU A 76 -17.52 18.59 -9.75
N HIS A 77 -18.83 18.37 -9.62
CA HIS A 77 -19.40 17.55 -8.55
C HIS A 77 -18.89 16.10 -8.57
N GLN A 78 -18.77 15.47 -9.75
CA GLN A 78 -18.19 14.12 -9.85
C GLN A 78 -16.70 14.10 -9.48
N THR A 79 -15.98 15.17 -9.80
CA THR A 79 -14.56 15.31 -9.44
C THR A 79 -14.42 15.40 -7.93
N ASP A 80 -15.23 16.23 -7.26
CA ASP A 80 -15.26 16.36 -5.80
C ASP A 80 -15.58 15.02 -5.12
N LEU A 81 -16.53 14.25 -5.66
CA LEU A 81 -16.85 12.92 -5.15
C LEU A 81 -15.66 11.95 -5.28
N ALA A 82 -14.95 11.97 -6.41
CA ALA A 82 -13.77 11.14 -6.63
C ALA A 82 -12.64 11.52 -5.65
N LEU A 83 -12.36 12.81 -5.50
CA LEU A 83 -11.36 13.32 -4.55
C LEU A 83 -11.73 12.99 -3.10
N THR A 84 -13.01 13.11 -2.72
CA THR A 84 -13.50 12.75 -1.39
C THR A 84 -13.26 11.28 -1.09
N LYS A 85 -13.52 10.38 -2.05
CA LYS A 85 -13.23 8.94 -1.91
C LYS A 85 -11.74 8.68 -1.78
N MET A 86 -10.93 9.34 -2.61
CA MET A 86 -9.47 9.22 -2.60
C MET A 86 -8.89 9.59 -1.22
N TRP A 87 -9.25 10.75 -0.69
CA TRP A 87 -8.77 11.20 0.62
C TRP A 87 -9.38 10.44 1.80
N GLY A 88 -10.61 9.93 1.65
CA GLY A 88 -11.21 8.99 2.57
C GLY A 88 -10.38 7.70 2.71
N ALA A 89 -9.92 7.15 1.58
CA ALA A 89 -9.05 5.99 1.56
C ALA A 89 -7.68 6.25 2.23
N VAL A 90 -7.04 7.40 1.96
CA VAL A 90 -5.80 7.81 2.64
C VAL A 90 -5.99 7.87 4.16
N SER A 91 -7.13 8.42 4.61
CA SER A 91 -7.46 8.50 6.03
C SER A 91 -7.57 7.11 6.68
N VAL A 92 -8.20 6.15 5.99
CA VAL A 92 -8.28 4.75 6.45
C VAL A 92 -6.90 4.10 6.51
N LEU A 93 -6.07 4.30 5.48
CA LEU A 93 -4.69 3.78 5.45
C LEU A 93 -3.85 4.33 6.61
N ALA A 94 -3.95 5.63 6.89
CA ALA A 94 -3.21 6.26 7.99
C ALA A 94 -3.66 5.75 9.36
N ALA A 95 -4.97 5.56 9.56
CA ALA A 95 -5.57 5.18 10.84
C ALA A 95 -5.46 3.68 11.15
N THR A 96 -5.44 2.81 10.14
CA THR A 96 -5.51 1.35 10.34
C THR A 96 -4.11 0.75 10.51
N PRO A 97 -3.75 0.10 11.63
CA PRO A 97 -2.42 -0.50 11.80
C PRO A 97 -2.19 -1.72 10.89
N ALA A 98 -1.04 -1.79 10.22
CA ALA A 98 -0.66 -2.88 9.31
C ALA A 98 -0.15 -4.12 10.07
N LYS A 99 -0.73 -5.28 9.83
CA LYS A 99 -0.37 -6.58 10.44
C LYS A 99 0.70 -7.33 9.66
N THR A 100 0.86 -7.04 8.38
CA THR A 100 1.82 -7.73 7.50
C THR A 100 2.70 -6.73 6.74
N PHE A 101 3.83 -7.20 6.22
CA PHE A 101 4.69 -6.38 5.36
C PHE A 101 4.00 -6.00 4.03
N ASP A 102 3.09 -6.84 3.54
CA ASP A 102 2.29 -6.53 2.34
C ASP A 102 1.35 -5.33 2.58
N GLU A 103 0.78 -5.22 3.78
CA GLU A 103 -0.02 -4.06 4.17
C GLU A 103 0.82 -2.80 4.36
N ILE A 104 2.04 -2.93 4.90
CA ILE A 104 3.00 -1.81 4.96
C ILE A 104 3.35 -1.35 3.55
N LYS A 105 3.65 -2.28 2.64
CA LYS A 105 3.92 -1.96 1.24
C LYS A 105 2.74 -1.25 0.59
N ALA A 106 1.52 -1.71 0.82
CA ALA A 106 0.32 -1.07 0.30
C ALA A 106 0.14 0.39 0.77
N LYS A 107 0.45 0.68 2.05
CA LYS A 107 0.49 2.06 2.53
C LYS A 107 1.60 2.87 1.87
N ALA A 108 2.78 2.27 1.72
CA ALA A 108 3.94 2.93 1.12
C ALA A 108 3.71 3.28 -0.35
N ASP A 109 3.04 2.41 -1.12
CA ASP A 109 2.67 2.67 -2.52
C ASP A 109 1.84 3.96 -2.62
N VAL A 110 0.82 4.14 -1.77
CA VAL A 110 0.00 5.37 -1.76
C VAL A 110 0.78 6.58 -1.25
N ALA A 111 1.55 6.41 -0.18
CA ALA A 111 2.36 7.49 0.38
C ALA A 111 3.40 8.00 -0.63
N GLN A 112 3.96 7.14 -1.47
CA GLN A 112 4.95 7.53 -2.46
C GLN A 112 4.37 8.51 -3.51
N PHE A 113 3.10 8.37 -3.88
CA PHE A 113 2.45 9.32 -4.78
C PHE A 113 2.18 10.64 -4.08
N GLU A 114 1.44 10.62 -2.97
CA GLU A 114 0.95 11.84 -2.33
C GLU A 114 2.03 12.65 -1.61
N PHE A 115 2.96 11.96 -0.94
CA PHE A 115 3.95 12.63 -0.09
C PHE A 115 4.99 13.42 -0.91
N VAL A 116 5.32 12.95 -2.12
CA VAL A 116 6.27 13.62 -3.00
C VAL A 116 5.68 14.94 -3.50
N ASP A 117 4.44 14.92 -3.97
CA ASP A 117 3.74 16.12 -4.44
C ASP A 117 3.49 17.10 -3.28
N TYR A 118 3.08 16.59 -2.11
CA TYR A 118 2.88 17.40 -0.92
C TYR A 118 4.16 18.12 -0.45
N CYS A 119 5.32 17.44 -0.45
CA CYS A 119 6.60 18.06 -0.09
C CYS A 119 7.04 19.14 -1.07
N LYS A 120 6.65 19.04 -2.34
CA LYS A 120 7.03 19.96 -3.39
C LYS A 120 6.22 21.25 -3.35
N ASP A 121 4.93 21.12 -3.07
CA ASP A 121 3.98 22.22 -3.28
C ASP A 121 3.54 22.90 -1.97
N PHE A 122 3.76 22.28 -0.79
CA PHE A 122 3.24 22.77 0.49
C PHE A 122 4.26 22.79 1.64
N VAL A 123 4.03 23.68 2.62
CA VAL A 123 4.70 23.61 3.93
C VAL A 123 4.12 22.44 4.71
N MET A 124 4.97 21.51 5.14
CA MET A 124 4.50 20.26 5.74
C MET A 124 3.78 20.47 7.07
N GLU A 125 2.45 20.39 7.05
CA GLU A 125 1.65 20.41 8.27
C GLU A 125 1.54 19.01 8.87
N GLY A 126 1.85 18.88 10.16
CA GLY A 126 1.83 17.59 10.86
C GLY A 126 0.44 16.91 10.91
N SER A 127 -0.63 17.69 10.72
CA SER A 127 -2.01 17.20 10.68
C SER A 127 -2.47 16.70 9.30
N SER A 128 -1.70 16.96 8.24
CA SER A 128 -2.02 16.52 6.89
C SER A 128 -2.11 15.00 6.78
N SER A 129 -2.98 14.52 5.89
CA SER A 129 -3.25 13.09 5.71
C SER A 129 -2.00 12.33 5.24
N GLU A 130 -1.19 12.98 4.41
CA GLU A 130 0.05 12.56 3.81
C GLU A 130 1.13 12.36 4.89
N VAL A 131 1.31 13.36 5.77
CA VAL A 131 2.24 13.25 6.90
C VAL A 131 1.78 12.18 7.88
N ARG A 132 0.48 12.10 8.17
CA ARG A 132 -0.07 11.05 9.04
C ARG A 132 0.12 9.65 8.47
N LEU A 133 -0.02 9.48 7.15
CA LEU A 133 0.23 8.21 6.47
C LEU A 133 1.72 7.82 6.53
N ALA A 134 2.64 8.76 6.24
CA ALA A 134 4.08 8.52 6.34
C ALA A 134 4.50 8.11 7.77
N ILE A 135 4.00 8.82 8.79
CA ILE A 135 4.23 8.47 10.20
C ILE A 135 3.65 7.08 10.54
N SER A 136 2.46 6.75 10.01
CA SER A 136 1.81 5.45 10.21
C SER A 136 2.70 4.29 9.72
N ILE A 137 3.30 4.42 8.54
CA ILE A 137 4.24 3.44 7.96
C ILE A 137 5.44 3.21 8.89
N VAL A 138 6.08 4.28 9.38
CA VAL A 138 7.23 4.17 10.28
C VAL A 138 6.85 3.46 11.59
N LYS A 139 5.68 3.79 12.15
CA LYS A 139 5.17 3.15 13.37
C LYS A 139 4.89 1.66 13.17
N ASP A 140 4.28 1.28 12.06
CA ASP A 140 3.98 -0.12 11.76
C ASP A 140 5.25 -0.93 11.51
N LEU A 141 6.23 -0.38 10.79
CA LEU A 141 7.53 -1.02 10.58
C LEU A 141 8.25 -1.26 11.91
N ALA A 142 8.28 -0.26 12.79
CA ALA A 142 8.89 -0.39 14.11
C ALA A 142 8.17 -1.46 14.97
N ARG A 143 6.85 -1.57 14.87
CA ARG A 143 6.05 -2.57 15.58
C ARG A 143 6.36 -3.99 15.09
N LEU A 144 6.32 -4.23 13.78
CA LEU A 144 6.56 -5.57 13.22
C LEU A 144 8.01 -6.02 13.40
N ASN A 145 8.98 -5.11 13.30
CA ASN A 145 10.38 -5.44 13.59
C ASN A 145 10.60 -5.85 15.05
N ARG A 146 9.91 -5.22 16.01
CA ARG A 146 9.95 -5.68 17.42
C ARG A 146 9.33 -7.05 17.58
N THR A 147 8.21 -7.33 16.91
CA THR A 147 7.55 -8.64 17.01
C THR A 147 8.41 -9.77 16.45
N ASN A 148 9.15 -9.51 15.35
CA ASN A 148 10.05 -10.51 14.76
C ASN A 148 11.39 -10.65 15.48
N ALA A 149 11.81 -9.65 16.28
CA ALA A 149 13.05 -9.74 17.06
C ALA A 149 12.95 -10.67 18.29
N PHE A 150 11.74 -11.12 18.63
CA PHE A 150 11.46 -12.02 19.76
C PHE A 150 10.82 -13.36 19.32
N ALA A 151 10.80 -13.64 18.01
CA ALA A 151 10.34 -14.92 17.44
C ALA A 151 11.56 -15.72 16.94
#